data_AF-A0A5R2MUD0-F1
#
_entry.id   AF-A0A5R2MUD0-F1
#
_cell.length_a   1.000
_cell.length_b   1.000
_cell.length_c   1.000
_cell.angle_alpha   90.00
_cell.angle_beta   90.00
_cell.angle_gamma   90.00
#
_symmetry.space_group_name_H-M   'P 1'
#
loop_
_entity.id
_entity.type
_entity.pdbx_description
1 polymer ?
#
loop_
_entity_poly.entity_id
_entity_poly.type
_entity_poly.pdbx_seq_one_letter_code
_entity_poly.pdbx_strand_id
1 'polypeptide(L)' 'PTGSLHIVDFGHQEGLPGWFRALLRGWLKKFHVTPRESLRDVLESQAERTGATFRFRTLYRGYAWLAVIGPHS' A
#
# COMPACT_ATOMS: atom_id res chain seq x y z
N PRO A 1 0.42 6.99 25.02
CA PRO A 1 -0.30 6.47 23.83
C PRO A 1 0.65 5.66 22.92
N THR A 2 0.68 4.34 23.12
CA THR A 2 1.51 3.37 22.36
C THR A 2 0.72 2.71 21.23
N GLY A 3 -0.05 3.50 20.47
CA GLY A 3 -0.81 3.01 19.33
C GLY A 3 0.06 2.93 18.06
N SER A 4 -0.11 1.88 17.26
CA SER A 4 0.46 1.78 15.91
C SER A 4 -0.67 1.63 14.90
N LEU A 5 -0.54 2.30 13.76
CA LEU A 5 -1.50 2.24 12.66
C LEU A 5 -0.99 1.26 11.61
N HIS A 6 -1.76 0.20 11.35
CA HIS A 6 -1.44 -0.83 10.36
C HIS A 6 -2.40 -0.68 9.18
N ILE A 7 -1.86 -0.38 8.00
CA ILE A 7 -2.63 -0.21 6.76
C ILE A 7 -2.18 -1.29 5.79
N VAL A 8 -3.15 -2.03 5.24
CA VAL A 8 -2.95 -2.98 4.15
C VAL A 8 -3.67 -2.46 2.92
N ASP A 9 -2.96 -2.31 1.81
CA ASP A 9 -3.54 -1.93 0.51
C ASP A 9 -3.00 -2.84 -0.60
N PHE A 10 -3.64 -2.78 -1.77
CA PHE A 10 -3.18 -3.46 -2.98
C PHE A 10 -1.85 -2.88 -3.43
N GLY A 11 -0.86 -3.75 -3.60
CA GLY A 11 0.41 -3.38 -4.19
C GLY A 11 0.35 -3.38 -5.72
N HIS A 12 1.45 -2.95 -6.34
CA HIS A 12 1.57 -2.86 -7.79
C HIS A 12 1.66 -4.20 -8.53
N GLN A 13 1.63 -5.34 -7.82
CA GLN A 13 1.66 -6.69 -8.38
C GLN A 13 2.95 -6.98 -9.18
N GLU A 14 4.05 -6.34 -8.81
CA GLU A 14 5.33 -6.35 -9.53
C GLU A 14 5.92 -7.75 -9.70
N GLY A 15 5.61 -8.67 -8.78
CA GLY A 15 6.05 -10.06 -8.83
C GLY A 15 4.99 -11.04 -9.34
N LEU A 16 3.82 -10.59 -9.78
CA LEU A 16 2.76 -11.45 -10.33
C LEU A 16 2.84 -11.52 -11.87
N PRO A 17 2.37 -12.63 -12.49
CA PRO A 17 2.30 -12.74 -13.94
C PRO A 17 1.49 -11.59 -14.55
N GLY A 18 1.99 -10.98 -15.62
CA GLY A 18 1.37 -9.79 -16.25
C GLY A 18 -0.10 -9.99 -16.64
N TRP A 19 -0.52 -11.22 -16.97
CA TRP A 19 -1.92 -11.56 -17.28
C TRP A 19 -2.84 -11.40 -16.06
N PHE A 20 -2.35 -11.68 -14.85
CA PHE A 20 -3.13 -11.54 -13.62
C PHE A 20 -3.40 -10.06 -13.32
N ARG A 21 -2.39 -9.20 -13.53
CA ARG A 21 -2.53 -7.75 -13.43
C ARG A 21 -3.56 -7.20 -14.40
N ALA A 22 -3.56 -7.69 -15.65
CA ALA A 22 -4.53 -7.30 -16.66
C ALA A 22 -5.96 -7.73 -16.28
N LEU A 23 -6.14 -8.96 -15.78
CA LEU A 23 -7.44 -9.48 -15.34
C LEU A 23 -7.98 -8.70 -14.14
N LEU A 24 -7.15 -8.47 -13.11
CA LEU A 24 -7.59 -7.72 -11.93
C LEU A 24 -7.90 -6.26 -12.27
N ARG A 25 -7.08 -5.61 -13.11
CA ARG A 25 -7.37 -4.24 -13.58
C ARG A 25 -8.67 -4.18 -14.40
N GLY A 26 -8.93 -5.18 -15.25
CA GLY A 26 -10.20 -5.31 -15.98
C GLY A 26 -11.39 -5.51 -15.05
N TRP A 27 -11.23 -6.32 -14.01
CA TRP A 27 -12.24 -6.54 -12.97
C TRP A 27 -12.50 -5.26 -12.15
N LEU A 28 -11.46 -4.60 -11.63
CA LEU A 28 -11.60 -3.34 -10.88
C LEU A 28 -12.26 -2.23 -11.71
N LYS A 29 -11.96 -2.13 -13.01
CA LYS A 29 -12.63 -1.22 -13.94
C LYS A 29 -14.13 -1.48 -14.00
N LYS A 30 -14.56 -2.74 -13.93
CA LYS A 30 -15.97 -3.13 -13.89
C LYS A 30 -16.67 -2.74 -12.58
N PHE A 31 -15.91 -2.62 -11.49
CA PHE A 31 -16.40 -2.19 -10.18
C PHE A 31 -16.23 -0.68 -9.91
N HIS A 32 -15.87 0.12 -10.93
CA HIS A 32 -15.60 1.56 -10.79
C HIS A 32 -14.52 1.92 -9.76
N VAL A 33 -13.64 0.98 -9.43
CA VAL A 33 -12.54 1.21 -8.49
C VAL A 33 -11.32 1.71 -9.28
N THR A 34 -10.98 2.99 -9.14
CA THR A 34 -9.72 3.54 -9.66
C THR A 34 -8.58 3.15 -8.72
N PRO A 35 -7.54 2.46 -9.23
CA PRO A 35 -6.37 2.14 -8.42
C PRO A 35 -5.67 3.46 -8.03
N ARG A 36 -5.61 3.75 -6.72
CA ARG A 36 -4.91 4.92 -6.18
C ARG A 36 -3.45 4.55 -5.94
N GLU A 37 -2.62 4.71 -6.97
CA GLU A 37 -1.17 4.48 -6.87
C GLU A 37 -0.47 5.47 -5.91
N SER A 38 -1.15 6.55 -5.48
CA SER A 38 -0.59 7.61 -4.63
C SER A 38 -0.62 7.32 -3.11
N LEU A 39 -1.15 6.18 -2.67
CA LEU A 39 -1.26 5.92 -1.22
C LEU A 39 0.13 5.87 -0.55
N ARG A 40 1.13 5.31 -1.23
CA ARG A 40 2.49 5.24 -0.71
C ARG A 40 3.07 6.64 -0.45
N ASP A 41 2.98 7.53 -1.43
CA ASP A 41 3.54 8.89 -1.35
C ASP A 41 2.87 9.70 -0.23
N VAL A 42 1.55 9.51 -0.04
CA VAL A 42 0.82 10.16 1.05
C VAL A 42 1.26 9.63 2.41
N LEU A 43 1.39 8.31 2.57
CA LEU A 43 1.79 7.70 3.84
C LEU A 43 3.23 8.07 4.22
N GLU A 44 4.15 8.09 3.24
CA GLU A 44 5.54 8.50 3.44
C GLU A 44 5.62 9.98 3.86
N SER A 45 4.95 10.88 3.12
CA SER A 45 4.93 12.31 3.47
C SER A 45 4.27 12.58 4.83
N GLN A 46 3.21 11.85 5.20
CA GLN A 46 2.59 12.01 6.52
C GLN A 46 3.51 11.54 7.65
N ALA A 47 4.24 10.44 7.47
CA ALA A 47 5.18 9.95 8.47
C ALA A 47 6.35 10.91 8.69
N GLU A 48 6.92 11.47 7.62
CA GLU A 48 7.96 12.50 7.71
C GLU A 48 7.46 13.75 8.47
N ARG A 49 6.25 14.22 8.16
CA ARG A 49 5.66 15.40 8.82
C ARG A 49 5.38 15.19 10.31
N THR A 50 5.07 13.97 10.72
CA THR A 50 4.71 13.66 12.12
C THR A 50 5.90 13.14 12.94
N GLY A 51 7.09 13.00 12.33
CA GLY A 51 8.24 12.37 12.98
C GLY A 51 7.98 10.91 13.38
N ALA A 52 7.01 10.27 12.73
CA ALA A 52 6.60 8.91 13.05
C ALA A 52 7.47 7.90 12.31
N THR A 53 7.67 6.72 12.91
CA THR A 53 8.43 5.66 12.25
C THR A 53 7.56 5.00 11.19
N PHE A 54 7.97 5.05 9.93
CA PHE A 54 7.31 4.38 8.81
C PHE A 54 8.03 3.09 8.45
N ARG A 55 7.30 1.98 8.39
CA ARG A 55 7.79 0.72 7.81
C ARG A 55 6.87 0.26 6.70
N PHE A 56 7.46 -0.01 5.55
CA PHE A 56 6.76 -0.48 4.36
C PHE A 56 7.26 -1.87 3.96
N ARG A 57 6.35 -2.81 3.76
CA ARG A 57 6.67 -4.17 3.33
C ARG A 57 5.78 -4.61 2.18
N THR A 58 6.40 -5.20 1.16
CA THR A 58 5.68 -5.86 0.08
C THR A 58 5.30 -7.29 0.50
N LEU A 59 4.05 -7.66 0.27
CA LEU A 59 3.48 -8.96 0.61
C LEU A 59 3.02 -9.68 -0.67
N TYR A 60 3.01 -11.01 -0.64
CA TYR A 60 2.46 -11.87 -1.69
C TYR A 60 2.92 -11.47 -3.10
N ARG A 61 4.24 -11.39 -3.30
CA ARG A 61 4.86 -11.01 -4.59
C ARG A 61 4.42 -9.63 -5.10
N GLY A 62 4.17 -8.70 -4.17
CA GLY A 62 3.74 -7.34 -4.49
C GLY A 62 2.24 -7.20 -4.72
N TYR A 63 1.44 -8.24 -4.45
CA TYR A 63 -0.03 -8.14 -4.50
C TYR A 63 -0.58 -7.16 -3.47
N ALA A 64 0.02 -7.12 -2.29
CA ALA A 64 -0.38 -6.22 -1.22
C ALA A 64 0.84 -5.55 -0.60
N TRP A 65 0.63 -4.40 -0.01
CA TRP A 65 1.61 -3.67 0.78
C TRP A 65 1.09 -3.51 2.20
N LEU A 66 2.01 -3.64 3.17
CA LEU A 66 1.74 -3.36 4.58
C LEU A 66 2.56 -2.13 4.97
N ALA A 67 1.85 -1.07 5.35
CA ALA A 67 2.41 0.14 5.93
C ALA A 67 2.11 0.15 7.42
N VAL A 68 3.15 0.33 8.24
CA VAL A 68 3.04 0.50 9.68
C VAL A 68 3.58 1.86 10.07
N ILE A 69 2.77 2.65 10.74
CA ILE A 69 3.15 3.96 11.32
C ILE A 69 3.06 3.82 12.84
N GLY A 70 4.19 4.05 13.51
CA GLY A 70 4.28 3.97 14.97
C GLY A 70 4.95 5.21 15.58
N PRO A 71 4.84 5.39 16.91
CA PRO A 71 5.47 6.50 17.62
C PRO A 71 6.99 6.50 17.41
N HIS A 72 7.57 7.70 17.42
CA HIS A 72 9.01 7.89 17.47
C HIS A 72 9.53 7.21 18.75
N SER A 73 10.52 6.32 18.61
CA SER A 73 11.14 5.62 19.75
C SER A 73 12.21 6.49 20.39
#